data_AF-A0A9P5XU87-F1
#
_entry.id   AF-A0A9P5XU87-F1
#
_cell.length_a   1.000
_cell.length_b   1.000
_cell.length_c   1.000
_cell.angle_alpha   90.00
_cell.angle_beta   90.00
_cell.angle_gamma   90.00
#
_symmetry.space_group_name_H-M   'P 1'
#
loop_
_entity.id
_entity.type
_entity.pdbx_description
1 polymer ?
#
loop_
_entity_poly.entity_id
_entity_poly.type
_entity_poly.pdbx_seq_one_letter_code
_entity_poly.pdbx_strand_id
1 'polypeptide(L)'
;MAKDFLQSCLDVEGVELGDPDSSRLPVSWNGKVFEDLGNDDFEEIIWELAELNFHFELLALDSCATTESAASHQDLVAKCFPRTSLGASLLVADLSSANQGLAGASWDNRGDYVLALRKLMSSWCGEVPPIIKMEKVFCYFRRAPIIPQRLSHVVSRYESPPLAITIIDPRPNILYDKLTLSSRISS
;
A
#
# COMPACT_ATOMS: atom_id res chain seq x y z
N MET A 1 -8.07 -19.69 -8.23
CA MET A 1 -7.01 -18.69 -8.52
C MET A 1 -6.17 -18.40 -7.28
N ALA A 2 -6.75 -17.84 -6.20
CA ALA A 2 -6.04 -17.61 -4.94
C ALA A 2 -5.56 -18.91 -4.26
N LYS A 3 -6.46 -19.91 -4.14
CA LYS A 3 -6.12 -21.23 -3.61
C LYS A 3 -4.99 -21.92 -4.39
N ASP A 4 -5.07 -21.89 -5.72
CA ASP A 4 -4.05 -22.48 -6.60
C ASP A 4 -2.69 -21.79 -6.46
N PHE A 5 -2.67 -20.47 -6.26
CA PHE A 5 -1.46 -19.70 -5.98
C PHE A 5 -0.80 -20.16 -4.68
N LEU A 6 -1.55 -20.22 -3.58
CA LEU A 6 -1.02 -20.69 -2.30
C LEU A 6 -0.57 -22.15 -2.36
N GLN A 7 -1.30 -22.99 -3.09
CA GLN A 7 -0.92 -24.38 -3.31
C GLN A 7 0.39 -24.49 -4.10
N SER A 8 0.62 -23.63 -5.10
CA SER A 8 1.90 -23.58 -5.83
C SER A 8 3.09 -23.15 -4.96
N CYS A 9 2.86 -22.39 -3.88
CA CYS A 9 3.91 -22.06 -2.92
C CYS A 9 4.36 -23.28 -2.10
N LEU A 10 3.51 -24.30 -1.96
CA LEU A 10 3.83 -25.55 -1.28
C LEU A 10 4.68 -26.49 -2.13
N ASP A 11 4.64 -26.32 -3.46
CA ASP A 11 5.41 -27.12 -4.42
C ASP A 11 6.84 -26.56 -4.64
N VAL A 12 7.25 -25.54 -3.86
CA VAL A 12 8.58 -24.93 -3.95
C VAL A 12 9.61 -25.80 -3.24
N GLU A 13 10.75 -26.04 -3.91
CA GLU A 13 11.86 -26.85 -3.40
C GLU A 13 12.37 -26.31 -2.04
N GLY A 14 12.38 -27.17 -1.03
CA GLY A 14 12.79 -26.82 0.34
C GLY A 14 11.64 -26.45 1.29
N VAL A 15 10.39 -26.42 0.82
CA VAL A 15 9.20 -26.29 1.67
C VAL A 15 8.66 -27.67 2.00
N GLU A 16 9.09 -28.24 3.13
CA GLU A 16 8.50 -29.46 3.65
C GLU A 16 7.35 -29.13 4.60
N LEU A 17 6.14 -29.56 4.25
CA LEU A 17 5.03 -29.56 5.20
C LEU A 17 5.37 -30.54 6.32
N GLY A 18 5.57 -30.03 7.53
CA GLY A 18 5.82 -30.86 8.70
C GLY A 18 4.72 -31.91 8.88
N ASP A 19 5.14 -33.12 9.28
CA ASP A 19 4.31 -34.32 9.38
C ASP A 19 2.93 -34.05 10.01
N PRO A 20 1.81 -34.31 9.29
CA PRO A 20 0.45 -34.08 9.79
C PRO A 20 0.11 -34.92 11.02
N ASP A 21 0.84 -36.00 11.31
CA ASP A 21 0.60 -36.90 12.46
C ASP A 21 1.18 -36.36 13.78
N SER A 22 1.91 -35.24 13.76
CA SER A 22 2.53 -34.66 14.95
C SER A 22 1.56 -33.74 15.72
N SER A 23 0.50 -34.29 16.33
CA SER A 23 -0.24 -33.65 17.45
C SER A 23 -0.75 -32.21 17.25
N ARG A 24 -0.88 -31.73 16.00
CA ARG A 24 -1.28 -30.35 15.73
C ARG A 24 -2.79 -30.25 15.74
N LEU A 25 -3.30 -29.35 16.59
CA LEU A 25 -4.69 -28.91 16.53
C LEU A 25 -5.02 -28.49 15.09
N PRO A 26 -6.26 -28.74 14.61
CA PRO A 26 -6.66 -28.31 13.29
C PRO A 26 -6.37 -26.81 13.12
N VAL A 27 -5.61 -26.47 12.08
CA VAL A 27 -5.29 -25.08 11.77
C VAL A 27 -6.60 -24.40 11.38
N SER A 28 -6.96 -23.36 12.13
CA SER A 28 -8.14 -22.56 11.87
C SER A 28 -7.75 -21.12 11.60
N TRP A 29 -8.44 -20.51 10.64
CA TRP A 29 -8.33 -19.10 10.30
C TRP A 29 -9.70 -18.45 10.53
N ASN A 30 -9.74 -17.41 11.36
CA ASN A 30 -10.96 -16.74 11.82
C ASN A 30 -12.07 -17.71 12.30
N GLY A 31 -11.68 -18.79 12.98
CA GLY A 31 -12.59 -19.82 13.49
C GLY A 31 -13.09 -20.84 12.47
N LYS A 32 -12.67 -20.76 11.20
CA LYS A 32 -12.93 -21.76 10.15
C LYS A 32 -11.75 -22.71 10.02
N VAL A 33 -11.99 -24.01 9.86
CA VAL A 33 -10.94 -24.98 9.53
C VAL A 33 -10.57 -24.87 8.04
N PHE A 34 -9.34 -25.26 7.69
CA PHE A 34 -8.81 -25.11 6.34
C PHE A 34 -9.70 -25.72 5.24
N GLU A 35 -10.33 -26.86 5.53
CA GLU A 35 -11.22 -27.58 4.61
C GLU A 35 -12.51 -26.79 4.28
N ASP A 36 -12.93 -25.92 5.20
CA ASP A 36 -14.14 -25.11 5.07
C ASP A 36 -13.89 -23.76 4.40
N LEU A 37 -12.64 -23.43 4.06
CA LEU A 37 -12.28 -22.15 3.44
C LEU A 37 -12.71 -22.08 1.97
N GLY A 38 -13.45 -21.02 1.64
CA GLY A 38 -13.84 -20.67 0.28
C GLY A 38 -12.79 -19.81 -0.44
N ASN A 39 -13.03 -19.50 -1.71
CA ASN A 39 -12.14 -18.60 -2.47
C ASN A 39 -12.05 -17.20 -1.85
N ASP A 40 -13.18 -16.65 -1.37
CA ASP A 40 -13.22 -15.33 -0.73
C ASP A 40 -12.33 -15.30 0.52
N ASP A 41 -12.31 -16.40 1.30
CA ASP A 41 -11.42 -16.55 2.47
C ASP A 41 -9.94 -16.57 2.04
N PHE A 42 -9.61 -17.26 0.94
CA PHE A 42 -8.24 -17.25 0.40
C PHE A 42 -7.82 -15.88 -0.13
N GLU A 43 -8.74 -15.14 -0.75
CA GLU A 43 -8.48 -13.76 -1.18
C GLU A 43 -8.21 -12.85 0.02
N GLU A 44 -8.98 -13.00 1.11
CA GLU A 44 -8.77 -12.28 2.37
C GLU A 44 -7.42 -12.66 3.00
N ILE A 45 -7.07 -13.94 3.08
CA ILE A 45 -5.77 -14.41 3.59
C ILE A 45 -4.61 -13.83 2.78
N ILE A 46 -4.70 -13.85 1.45
CA ILE A 46 -3.65 -13.28 0.58
C ILE A 46 -3.53 -11.78 0.80
N TRP A 47 -4.66 -11.08 0.93
CA TRP A 47 -4.67 -9.65 1.22
C TRP A 47 -4.03 -9.35 2.59
N GLU A 48 -4.41 -10.07 3.65
CA GLU A 48 -3.84 -9.93 5.00
C GLU A 48 -2.32 -10.17 4.99
N LEU A 49 -1.87 -11.23 4.31
CA LEU A 49 -0.45 -11.54 4.18
C LEU A 49 0.31 -10.44 3.44
N ALA A 50 -0.24 -9.92 2.35
CA ALA A 50 0.37 -8.83 1.60
C ALA A 50 0.47 -7.53 2.42
N GLU A 51 -0.59 -7.18 3.15
CA GLU A 51 -0.64 -5.99 4.01
C GLU A 51 0.36 -6.11 5.17
N LEU A 52 0.37 -7.26 5.88
CA LEU A 52 1.33 -7.51 6.95
C LEU A 52 2.77 -7.53 6.44
N ASN A 53 3.02 -8.12 5.26
CA ASN A 53 4.35 -8.10 4.66
C ASN A 53 4.81 -6.65 4.40
N PHE A 54 3.92 -5.79 3.88
CA PHE A 54 4.23 -4.37 3.70
C PHE A 54 4.52 -3.66 5.04
N HIS A 55 3.78 -3.97 6.11
CA HIS A 55 4.08 -3.44 7.45
C HIS A 55 5.49 -3.82 7.91
N PHE A 56 5.86 -5.10 7.77
CA PHE A 56 7.16 -5.62 8.19
C PHE A 56 8.30 -5.11 7.32
N GLU A 57 8.09 -4.98 6.01
CA GLU A 57 9.08 -4.39 5.09
C GLU A 57 9.35 -2.93 5.47
N LEU A 58 8.31 -2.14 5.77
CA LEU A 58 8.50 -0.76 6.19
C LEU A 58 9.20 -0.66 7.55
N LEU A 59 8.85 -1.51 8.51
CA LEU A 59 9.54 -1.61 9.80
C LEU A 59 11.02 -1.98 9.64
N ALA A 60 11.31 -2.99 8.83
CA ALA A 60 12.67 -3.45 8.58
C ALA A 60 13.49 -2.37 7.86
N LEU A 61 12.90 -1.72 6.85
CA LEU A 61 13.52 -0.62 6.14
C LEU A 61 13.81 0.55 7.08
N ASP A 62 12.85 0.94 7.92
CA ASP A 62 13.03 2.02 8.91
C ASP A 62 14.14 1.66 9.90
N SER A 63 14.19 0.42 10.39
CA SER A 63 15.24 -0.03 11.33
C SER A 63 16.66 0.05 10.74
N CYS A 64 16.79 -0.17 9.42
CA CYS A 64 18.06 -0.02 8.71
C CYS A 64 18.41 1.43 8.42
N ALA A 65 17.39 2.29 8.29
CA ALA A 65 17.54 3.66 7.82
C ALA A 65 17.56 4.70 8.96
N THR A 66 17.20 4.34 10.18
CA THR A 66 17.20 5.26 11.34
C THR A 66 18.40 5.03 12.26
N THR A 67 18.90 6.10 12.88
CA THR A 67 19.85 6.02 14.01
C THR A 67 19.16 6.28 15.35
N GLU A 68 17.83 6.53 15.34
CA GLU A 68 17.04 6.79 16.53
C GLU A 68 16.65 5.50 17.26
N SER A 69 16.11 5.64 18.47
CA SER A 69 15.59 4.51 19.24
C SER A 69 14.40 3.86 18.53
N ALA A 70 14.37 2.52 18.51
CA ALA A 70 13.28 1.75 17.91
C ALA A 70 11.88 2.13 18.44
N ALA A 71 11.76 2.52 19.72
CA ALA A 71 10.47 2.82 20.33
C ALA A 71 9.84 4.13 19.83
N SER A 72 10.62 5.19 19.59
CA SER A 72 10.10 6.46 19.09
C SER A 72 9.72 6.38 17.61
N HIS A 73 10.42 5.55 16.85
CA HIS A 73 10.21 5.36 15.42
C HIS A 73 9.06 4.40 15.10
N GLN A 74 8.80 3.39 15.93
CA GLN A 74 7.62 2.53 15.79
C GLN A 74 6.30 3.32 15.76
N ASP A 75 6.20 4.40 16.55
CA ASP A 75 5.03 5.30 16.53
C ASP A 75 4.90 6.10 15.21
N LEU A 76 6.01 6.38 14.53
CA LEU A 76 5.98 7.02 13.21
C LEU A 76 5.60 6.03 12.12
N VAL A 77 6.12 4.80 12.21
CA VAL A 77 5.75 3.70 11.30
C VAL A 77 4.26 3.39 11.44
N ALA A 78 3.73 3.26 12.66
CA ALA A 78 2.32 2.97 12.90
C ALA A 78 1.37 4.05 12.35
N LYS A 79 1.82 5.31 12.21
CA LYS A 79 1.03 6.38 11.57
C LYS A 79 0.92 6.24 10.06
N CYS A 80 1.75 5.41 9.44
CA CYS A 80 1.69 5.14 8.00
C CYS A 80 0.52 4.20 7.63
N PHE A 81 -0.13 3.58 8.62
CA PHE A 81 -1.16 2.59 8.43
C PHE A 81 -2.49 3.01 9.09
N PRO A 82 -3.64 2.55 8.56
CA PRO A 82 -4.93 2.74 9.21
C PRO A 82 -4.91 2.17 10.63
N ARG A 83 -5.59 2.86 11.55
CA ARG A 83 -5.84 2.28 12.88
C ARG A 83 -6.91 1.20 12.73
N THR A 84 -6.61 0.03 13.27
CA THR A 84 -7.59 -1.05 13.36
C THR A 84 -8.46 -0.85 14.61
N SER A 85 -9.55 -1.61 14.69
CA SER A 85 -10.42 -1.68 15.86
C SER A 85 -9.66 -2.06 17.16
N LEU A 86 -8.51 -2.74 17.03
CA LEU A 86 -7.61 -3.14 18.11
C LEU A 86 -6.49 -2.12 18.39
N GLY A 87 -6.51 -0.96 17.72
CA GLY A 87 -5.55 0.13 17.90
C GLY A 87 -4.52 0.20 16.76
N ALA A 88 -3.31 0.67 17.08
CA ALA A 88 -2.22 0.86 16.12
C ALA A 88 -1.29 -0.37 16.04
N SER A 89 -1.86 -1.57 16.06
CA SER A 89 -1.08 -2.80 16.01
C SER A 89 -0.61 -3.07 14.59
N LEU A 90 0.72 -3.14 14.38
CA LEU A 90 1.32 -3.52 13.10
C LEU A 90 1.13 -5.01 12.77
N LEU A 91 0.68 -5.81 13.74
CA LEU A 91 0.47 -7.26 13.61
C LEU A 91 -0.95 -7.63 13.18
N VAL A 92 -1.81 -6.65 12.92
CA VAL A 92 -3.21 -6.87 12.56
C VAL A 92 -3.49 -6.15 11.25
N ALA A 93 -3.87 -6.90 10.23
CA ALA A 93 -4.45 -6.38 9.00
C ALA A 93 -5.95 -6.66 9.05
N ASP A 94 -6.77 -5.63 9.14
CA ASP A 94 -8.23 -5.74 9.23
C ASP A 94 -8.81 -5.52 7.82
N LEU A 95 -9.50 -6.51 7.25
CA LEU A 95 -10.07 -6.40 5.90
C LEU A 95 -11.03 -5.20 5.77
N SER A 96 -11.69 -4.78 6.86
CA SER A 96 -12.54 -3.58 6.85
C SER A 96 -11.77 -2.28 6.56
N SER A 97 -10.44 -2.31 6.73
CA SER A 97 -9.52 -1.23 6.44
C SER A 97 -8.83 -1.33 5.07
N ALA A 98 -9.15 -2.35 4.25
CA ALA A 98 -8.47 -2.61 2.98
C ALA A 98 -8.51 -1.47 1.95
N ASN A 99 -9.53 -0.60 2.03
CA ASN A 99 -9.67 0.57 1.17
C ASN A 99 -9.34 1.89 1.89
N GLN A 100 -8.59 1.82 3.00
CA GLN A 100 -8.07 2.97 3.74
C GLN A 100 -6.56 3.10 3.50
N GLY A 101 -5.91 4.03 4.20
CA GLY A 101 -4.45 4.10 4.09
C GLY A 101 -4.01 4.63 2.73
N LEU A 102 -2.92 4.04 2.22
CA LEU A 102 -2.43 4.29 0.87
C LEU A 102 -3.35 3.71 -0.22
N ALA A 103 -4.20 2.74 0.12
CA ALA A 103 -5.19 2.14 -0.79
C ALA A 103 -6.50 2.96 -0.88
N GLY A 104 -6.59 4.11 -0.20
CA GLY A 104 -7.75 4.99 -0.25
C GLY A 104 -8.16 5.42 -1.66
N ALA A 105 -9.46 5.31 -1.97
CA ALA A 105 -10.00 5.64 -3.29
C ALA A 105 -9.82 7.12 -3.69
N SER A 106 -9.79 8.03 -2.72
CA SER A 106 -9.59 9.47 -2.93
C SER A 106 -8.20 9.91 -2.48
N TRP A 107 -7.74 11.08 -2.95
CA TRP A 107 -6.54 11.69 -2.39
C TRP A 107 -6.74 12.08 -0.92
N ASP A 108 -7.91 12.57 -0.56
CA ASP A 108 -8.22 13.01 0.81
C ASP A 108 -8.07 11.85 1.82
N ASN A 109 -8.42 10.62 1.40
CA ASN A 109 -8.24 9.43 2.24
C ASN A 109 -6.77 8.96 2.31
N ARG A 110 -5.94 9.28 1.31
CA ARG A 110 -4.54 8.85 1.23
C ARG A 110 -3.56 9.86 1.83
N GLY A 111 -3.93 11.14 1.80
CA GLY A 111 -3.02 12.25 2.04
C GLY A 111 -2.32 12.18 3.40
N ASP A 112 -3.05 11.82 4.45
CA ASP A 112 -2.51 11.70 5.80
C ASP A 112 -1.44 10.60 5.91
N TYR A 113 -1.65 9.46 5.23
CA TYR A 113 -0.72 8.34 5.23
C TYR A 113 0.51 8.62 4.37
N VAL A 114 0.34 9.30 3.23
CA VAL A 114 1.47 9.78 2.42
C VAL A 114 2.31 10.79 3.20
N LEU A 115 1.67 11.67 3.98
CA LEU A 115 2.38 12.59 4.87
C LEU A 115 3.12 11.87 5.98
N ALA A 116 2.49 10.87 6.60
CA ALA A 116 3.13 10.06 7.64
C ALA A 116 4.36 9.35 7.09
N LEU A 117 4.25 8.71 5.91
CA LEU A 117 5.36 8.05 5.24
C LEU A 117 6.48 9.03 4.89
N ARG A 118 6.12 10.20 4.34
CA ARG A 118 7.10 11.25 4.07
C ARG A 118 7.83 11.71 5.33
N LYS A 119 7.10 11.91 6.44
CA LYS A 119 7.68 12.32 7.72
C LYS A 119 8.63 11.25 8.24
N LEU A 120 8.24 9.97 8.18
CA LEU A 120 9.08 8.83 8.53
C LEU A 120 10.38 8.83 7.72
N MET A 121 10.27 8.93 6.39
CA MET A 121 11.45 8.93 5.51
C MET A 121 12.35 10.15 5.69
N SER A 122 11.81 11.27 6.20
CA SER A 122 12.60 12.48 6.45
C SER A 122 13.51 12.38 7.68
N SER A 123 13.20 11.45 8.60
CA SER A 123 14.05 11.12 9.76
C SER A 123 15.13 10.08 9.46
N TRP A 124 15.10 9.45 8.28
CA TRP A 124 16.13 8.50 7.89
C TRP A 124 17.49 9.17 7.72
N CYS A 125 18.55 8.45 8.07
CA CYS A 125 19.92 8.89 7.91
C CYS A 125 20.31 9.03 6.43
N GLY A 126 21.33 9.85 6.18
CA GLY A 126 21.83 10.12 4.83
C GLY A 126 21.14 11.31 4.14
N GLU A 127 21.39 11.45 2.84
CA GLU A 127 20.85 12.56 2.07
C GLU A 127 19.39 12.31 1.71
N VAL A 128 18.49 13.02 2.39
CA VAL A 128 17.05 12.95 2.11
C VAL A 128 16.74 13.61 0.74
N PRO A 129 16.10 12.90 -0.21
CA PRO A 129 15.76 13.43 -1.53
C PRO A 129 14.92 14.73 -1.48
N PRO A 130 15.11 15.66 -2.43
CA PRO A 130 14.39 16.95 -2.43
C PRO A 130 12.86 16.83 -2.39
N ILE A 131 12.30 15.79 -3.04
CA ILE A 131 10.85 15.54 -3.06
C ILE A 131 10.27 15.30 -1.65
N ILE A 132 11.06 14.72 -0.74
CA ILE A 132 10.68 14.49 0.66
C ILE A 132 10.82 15.78 1.50
N LYS A 133 11.64 16.74 1.07
CA LYS A 133 11.83 18.03 1.74
C LYS A 133 10.83 19.10 1.32
N MET A 134 10.18 18.95 0.16
CA MET A 134 9.28 19.98 -0.41
C MET A 134 8.04 20.26 0.46
N GLU A 135 7.94 21.44 1.09
CA GLU A 135 6.74 21.82 1.87
C GLU A 135 5.44 21.79 1.05
N LYS A 136 5.53 21.93 -0.28
CA LYS A 136 4.41 21.95 -1.23
C LYS A 136 4.19 20.67 -2.03
N VAL A 137 4.57 19.50 -1.49
CA VAL A 137 4.30 18.18 -2.11
C VAL A 137 2.84 18.05 -2.60
N PHE A 138 1.88 18.64 -1.91
CA PHE A 138 0.46 18.61 -2.27
C PHE A 138 0.09 19.34 -3.56
N CYS A 139 0.86 20.35 -3.97
CA CYS A 139 0.62 21.02 -5.25
C CYS A 139 0.87 20.06 -6.44
N TYR A 140 1.69 19.03 -6.24
CA TYR A 140 1.90 17.96 -7.21
C TYR A 140 0.79 16.92 -7.16
N PHE A 141 0.30 16.54 -5.98
CA PHE A 141 -0.68 15.44 -5.86
C PHE A 141 -2.14 15.80 -6.06
N ARG A 142 -2.54 17.07 -5.89
CA ARG A 142 -3.83 17.56 -6.45
C ARG A 142 -3.87 17.50 -7.99
N ARG A 143 -2.74 17.20 -8.63
CA ARG A 143 -2.51 17.17 -10.08
C ARG A 143 -1.69 15.95 -10.52
N ALA A 144 -1.52 14.94 -9.65
CA ALA A 144 -0.65 13.81 -9.93
C ALA A 144 -1.27 12.90 -10.99
N PRO A 145 -0.44 12.23 -11.81
CA PRO A 145 -0.93 11.38 -12.89
C PRO A 145 -1.82 10.30 -12.30
N ILE A 146 -2.95 10.09 -12.96
CA ILE A 146 -3.84 8.95 -12.77
C ILE A 146 -2.95 7.70 -12.66
N ILE A 147 -2.99 7.03 -11.50
CA ILE A 147 -2.42 5.67 -11.38
C ILE A 147 -3.03 4.87 -12.54
N PRO A 148 -2.23 4.21 -13.39
CA PRO A 148 -2.77 3.44 -14.49
C PRO A 148 -3.89 2.54 -13.96
N GLN A 149 -5.09 2.67 -14.52
CA GLN A 149 -6.32 1.96 -14.12
C GLN A 149 -6.15 0.44 -13.98
N ARG A 150 -5.06 -0.13 -14.54
CA ARG A 150 -4.74 -1.55 -14.46
C ARG A 150 -4.30 -2.03 -13.06
N LEU A 151 -4.12 -1.12 -12.09
CA LEU A 151 -3.82 -1.46 -10.69
C LEU A 151 -4.90 -0.98 -9.70
N SER A 152 -5.92 -0.27 -10.15
CA SER A 152 -7.07 0.10 -9.32
C SER A 152 -8.20 -0.89 -9.57
N HIS A 153 -8.72 -1.55 -8.53
CA HIS A 153 -9.95 -2.30 -8.63
C HIS A 153 -11.03 -1.43 -9.31
N VAL A 154 -11.74 -2.02 -10.28
CA VAL A 154 -12.73 -1.33 -11.13
C VAL A 154 -13.83 -0.74 -10.26
N VAL A 155 -13.76 0.55 -9.94
CA VAL A 155 -14.86 1.29 -9.32
C VAL A 155 -15.86 1.61 -10.43
N SER A 156 -16.96 0.86 -10.45
CA SER A 156 -18.00 0.83 -11.50
C SER A 156 -18.72 2.16 -11.84
N ARG A 157 -18.33 3.33 -11.30
CA ARG A 157 -19.10 4.58 -11.48
C ARG A 157 -18.30 5.86 -11.72
N TYR A 158 -17.01 5.76 -12.05
CA TYR A 158 -16.26 6.95 -12.45
C TYR A 158 -16.19 7.05 -13.97
N GLU A 159 -17.07 7.84 -14.59
CA GLU A 159 -16.91 8.25 -15.98
C GLU A 159 -15.80 9.30 -16.05
N SER A 160 -14.64 8.89 -16.58
CA SER A 160 -13.56 9.85 -16.85
C SER A 160 -13.99 10.78 -17.98
N PRO A 161 -13.86 12.10 -17.84
CA PRO A 161 -14.02 13.01 -18.96
C PRO A 161 -12.99 12.67 -20.06
N PRO A 162 -13.32 12.93 -21.35
CA PRO A 162 -12.45 12.58 -22.46
C PRO A 162 -11.10 13.30 -22.36
N LEU A 163 -10.03 12.51 -22.34
CA LEU A 163 -8.65 12.97 -22.23
C LEU A 163 -8.19 13.60 -23.56
N ALA A 164 -8.11 14.93 -23.61
CA ALA A 164 -7.47 15.66 -24.71
C ALA A 164 -5.94 15.76 -24.48
N ILE A 165 -5.25 14.63 -24.45
CA ILE A 165 -3.80 14.57 -24.24
C ILE A 165 -3.09 14.98 -25.53
N THR A 166 -2.21 15.97 -25.45
CA THR A 166 -1.23 16.25 -26.52
C THR A 166 0.16 16.14 -25.91
N ILE A 167 1.08 15.43 -26.58
CA ILE A 167 2.48 15.31 -26.16
C ILE A 167 3.15 16.66 -26.40
N ILE A 168 3.53 17.37 -25.32
CA ILE A 168 4.09 18.73 -25.40
C ILE A 168 5.53 18.80 -24.87
N ASP A 169 6.08 17.73 -24.28
CA ASP A 169 7.48 17.68 -23.80
C ASP A 169 8.18 16.39 -24.29
N PRO A 170 9.34 16.48 -24.98
CA PRO A 170 10.11 15.31 -25.41
C PRO A 170 10.83 14.58 -24.27
N ARG A 171 10.75 15.07 -23.02
CA ARG A 171 11.21 14.31 -21.86
C ARG A 171 10.31 13.06 -21.68
N PRO A 172 10.89 11.86 -21.59
CA PRO A 172 10.10 10.65 -21.47
C PRO A 172 9.22 10.72 -20.20
N ASN A 173 7.93 10.43 -20.38
CA ASN A 173 6.93 10.21 -19.34
C ASN A 173 6.28 11.43 -18.67
N ILE A 174 6.33 12.62 -19.28
CA ILE A 174 5.56 13.78 -18.80
C ILE A 174 4.46 14.15 -19.81
N LEU A 175 3.19 13.87 -19.48
CA LEU A 175 2.02 14.22 -20.28
C LEU A 175 1.24 15.35 -19.59
N TYR A 176 0.86 16.37 -20.36
CA TYR A 176 0.06 17.51 -19.88
C TYR A 176 -1.30 17.57 -20.58
N ASP A 177 -2.32 18.03 -19.85
CA ASP A 177 -3.65 18.36 -20.40
C ASP A 177 -3.64 19.81 -20.94
N LYS A 178 -4.20 20.01 -22.14
CA LYS A 178 -4.30 21.31 -22.85
C LYS A 178 -5.11 22.35 -22.09
N LEU A 179 -6.17 21.95 -21.38
CA LEU A 179 -7.03 22.88 -20.65
C LEU A 179 -6.27 23.61 -19.53
N THR A 180 -5.21 22.99 -19.03
CA THR A 180 -4.36 23.52 -17.96
C THR A 180 -3.41 24.64 -18.42
N LEU A 181 -3.04 24.68 -19.71
CA LEU A 181 -2.05 25.64 -20.24
C LEU A 181 -2.66 26.97 -20.68
N SER A 182 -3.91 27.00 -21.14
CA SER A 182 -4.59 28.24 -21.54
C SER A 182 -4.72 29.26 -20.37
N SER A 183 -4.78 28.76 -19.13
CA SER A 183 -4.79 29.60 -17.93
C SER A 183 -3.46 30.31 -17.61
N ARG A 184 -2.34 29.89 -18.24
CA ARG A 184 -1.00 30.46 -18.00
C ARG A 184 -0.54 31.46 -19.06
N ILE A 185 -1.15 31.45 -20.25
CA ILE A 185 -0.77 32.34 -21.35
C ILE A 185 -1.51 33.70 -21.24
N SER A 186 -2.43 33.82 -20.29
CA SER A 186 -3.28 35.01 -20.11
C SER A 186 -2.90 35.88 -18.88
N SER A 187 -1.72 35.70 -18.30
CA SER A 187 -1.22 36.46 -17.14
C SER A 187 0.19 36.99 -17.38
#